data_AF-A0A2N9NSW7-F1
#
_entry.id   AF-A0A2N9NSW7-F1
#
_cell.length_a   1.000
_cell.length_b   1.000
_cell.length_c   1.000
_cell.angle_alpha   90.00
_cell.angle_beta   90.00
_cell.angle_gamma   90.00
#
_symmetry.space_group_name_H-M   'P 1'
#
loop_
_entity.id
_entity.type
_entity.pdbx_description
1 polymer ?
#
loop_
_entity_poly.entity_id
_entity_poly.type
_entity_poly.pdbx_seq_one_letter_code
_entity_poly.pdbx_strand_id
1 'polypeptide(L)'
;MKTEQDSRGRENPTRQKYRVALEEEADESTFQIQEAELDDSLPALLEARSDLQELRLRLCALEQRILDLRAEEFSEAEMAVELGKSQQTVSWHWRAIIRAARELGLARLI
;
A
#
# COMPACT_ATOMS: atom_id res chain seq x y z
N MET A 1 25.53 -24.04 53.98
CA MET A 1 24.23 -23.98 53.29
C MET A 1 24.48 -23.50 51.86
N LYS A 2 23.85 -24.21 50.91
CA LYS A 2 23.58 -23.90 49.48
C LYS A 2 23.37 -22.40 49.20
N THR A 3 23.54 -21.79 48.03
CA THR A 3 24.14 -22.02 46.68
C THR A 3 23.86 -20.69 45.96
N GLU A 4 24.74 -20.22 45.06
CA GLU A 4 24.42 -19.37 43.89
C GLU A 4 25.74 -18.76 43.38
N GLN A 5 26.01 -18.56 42.10
CA GLN A 5 25.61 -19.21 40.85
C GLN A 5 26.68 -18.69 39.85
N ASP A 6 27.27 -19.59 39.09
CA ASP A 6 28.16 -19.29 37.97
C ASP A 6 27.34 -18.58 36.87
N SER A 7 27.81 -17.44 36.37
CA SER A 7 27.61 -17.09 34.96
C SER A 7 28.62 -16.05 34.49
N ARG A 8 29.68 -16.60 33.92
CA ARG A 8 30.71 -15.99 33.07
C ARG A 8 30.13 -15.00 32.04
N GLY A 9 30.50 -13.73 32.16
CA GLY A 9 30.59 -12.82 31.02
C GLY A 9 32.04 -12.77 30.54
N ARG A 10 32.42 -13.62 29.58
CA ARG A 10 33.70 -13.48 28.86
C ARG A 10 33.64 -12.20 28.04
N GLU A 11 34.28 -11.15 28.51
CA GLU A 11 34.57 -9.96 27.72
C GLU A 11 35.39 -10.37 26.50
N ASN A 12 34.86 -10.10 25.31
CA ASN A 12 35.49 -10.44 24.04
C ASN A 12 36.50 -9.33 23.67
N PRO A 13 37.82 -9.58 23.71
CA PRO A 13 38.85 -8.54 23.56
C PRO A 13 38.98 -7.99 22.13
N THR A 14 38.21 -8.52 21.17
CA THR A 14 38.28 -8.13 19.75
C THR A 14 37.52 -6.83 19.41
N ARG A 15 36.76 -6.27 20.35
CA ARG A 15 35.95 -5.04 20.15
C ARG A 15 36.76 -3.73 20.18
N GLN A 16 38.08 -3.77 20.32
CA GLN A 16 38.90 -2.56 20.46
C GLN A 16 39.51 -2.01 19.15
N LYS A 17 39.33 -2.65 17.99
CA LYS A 17 40.05 -2.25 16.76
C LYS A 17 39.25 -1.50 15.69
N TYR A 18 37.97 -1.19 15.93
CA TYR A 18 37.16 -0.38 15.00
C TYR A 18 36.59 0.83 15.71
N ARG A 19 37.48 1.67 16.22
CA ARG A 19 37.11 3.05 16.58
C ARG A 19 37.23 3.88 15.31
N VAL A 20 36.29 3.65 14.39
CA VAL A 20 36.06 4.55 13.26
C VAL A 20 35.65 5.89 13.88
N ALA A 21 36.43 6.93 13.63
CA ALA A 21 35.99 8.28 13.92
C ALA A 21 34.77 8.54 13.03
N LEU A 22 33.58 8.54 13.63
CA LEU A 22 32.41 9.14 12.99
C LEU A 22 32.74 10.61 12.86
N GLU A 23 32.95 11.07 11.63
CA GLU A 23 32.94 12.50 11.33
C GLU A 23 31.57 13.02 11.79
N GLU A 24 31.58 14.08 12.60
CA GLU A 24 30.35 14.75 13.00
C GLU A 24 29.66 15.19 11.70
N GLU A 25 28.60 14.47 11.31
CA GLU A 25 27.67 14.94 10.31
C GLU A 25 27.13 16.27 10.83
N ALA A 26 27.73 17.36 10.35
CA ALA A 26 27.20 18.69 10.54
C ALA A 26 25.79 18.65 9.96
N ASP A 27 24.79 18.87 10.83
CA ASP A 27 23.40 18.98 10.44
C ASP A 27 23.33 19.84 9.18
N GLU A 28 23.02 19.19 8.06
CA GLU A 28 22.87 19.86 6.79
C GLU A 28 21.65 20.76 6.95
N SER A 29 21.89 22.04 7.26
CA SER A 29 20.86 23.06 7.54
C SER A 29 19.88 23.30 6.39
N THR A 30 20.04 22.56 5.29
CA THR A 30 19.12 22.46 4.16
C THR A 30 17.90 21.58 4.45
N PHE A 31 17.97 20.66 5.42
CA PHE A 31 16.87 19.72 5.73
C PHE A 31 15.69 20.33 6.49
N GLN A 32 15.76 21.62 6.87
CA GLN A 32 14.70 22.31 7.62
C GLN A 32 13.83 23.23 6.76
N ILE A 33 13.93 23.15 5.43
CA ILE A 33 13.12 23.97 4.52
C ILE A 33 12.41 23.07 3.50
N GLN A 34 11.53 22.19 4.00
CA GLN A 34 10.51 21.52 3.18
C GLN A 34 9.41 20.80 4.00
N GLU A 35 9.39 20.89 5.33
CA GLU A 35 8.35 20.23 6.16
C GLU A 35 7.13 21.12 6.48
N ALA A 36 7.06 22.33 5.93
CA ALA A 36 5.99 23.29 6.24
C ALA A 36 4.82 23.31 5.25
N GLU A 37 4.73 22.31 4.37
CA GLU A 37 3.56 22.08 3.52
C GLU A 37 3.24 20.57 3.55
N LEU A 38 2.94 20.03 4.73
CA LEU A 38 2.06 18.86 4.78
C LEU A 38 0.69 19.35 4.31
N ASP A 39 0.56 19.36 3.00
CA ASP A 39 -0.57 19.78 2.21
C ASP A 39 -1.86 19.22 2.83
N ASP A 40 -2.88 20.07 3.00
CA ASP A 40 -4.19 19.72 3.54
C ASP A 40 -4.89 18.59 2.72
N SER A 41 -4.29 18.21 1.59
CA SER A 41 -4.66 17.08 0.74
C SER A 41 -4.26 15.69 1.29
N LEU A 42 -3.26 15.60 2.19
CA LEU A 42 -2.75 14.30 2.67
C LEU A 42 -3.82 13.43 3.36
N PRO A 43 -4.69 13.95 4.26
CA PRO A 43 -5.77 13.16 4.84
C PRO A 43 -6.74 12.62 3.80
N ALA A 44 -7.13 13.45 2.82
CA ALA A 44 -8.04 13.04 1.75
C ALA A 44 -7.42 11.95 0.83
N LEU A 45 -6.11 12.01 0.59
CA LEU A 45 -5.38 10.98 -0.14
C LEU A 45 -5.32 9.65 0.63
N LEU A 46 -5.12 9.71 1.96
CA LEU A 46 -5.11 8.53 2.82
C LEU A 46 -6.50 7.88 2.91
N GLU A 47 -7.56 8.68 3.02
CA GLU A 47 -8.95 8.22 2.97
C GLU A 47 -9.26 7.55 1.63
N ALA A 48 -8.96 8.21 0.51
CA ALA A 48 -9.18 7.63 -0.83
C ALA A 48 -8.39 6.31 -1.04
N ARG A 49 -7.18 6.21 -0.49
CA ARG A 49 -6.40 4.97 -0.53
C ARG A 49 -7.06 3.86 0.29
N SER A 50 -7.58 4.18 1.47
CA SER A 50 -8.31 3.24 2.33
C SER A 50 -9.55 2.70 1.62
N ASP A 51 -10.34 3.60 1.03
CA ASP A 51 -11.57 3.25 0.31
C ASP A 51 -11.28 2.37 -0.92
N LEU A 52 -10.20 2.66 -1.67
CA LEU A 52 -9.77 1.83 -2.80
C LEU A 52 -9.31 0.43 -2.36
N GLN A 53 -8.62 0.33 -1.22
CA GLN A 53 -8.25 -0.95 -0.63
C GLN A 53 -9.48 -1.74 -0.19
N GLU A 54 -10.45 -1.07 0.44
CA GLU A 54 -11.70 -1.69 0.85
C GLU A 54 -12.52 -2.17 -0.36
N LEU A 55 -12.61 -1.37 -1.41
CA LEU A 55 -13.24 -1.77 -2.67
C LEU A 55 -12.59 -3.06 -3.19
N ARG A 56 -11.26 -3.10 -3.27
CA ARG A 56 -10.52 -4.28 -3.76
C ARG A 56 -10.78 -5.53 -2.93
N LEU A 57 -10.98 -5.39 -1.61
CA LEU A 57 -11.34 -6.51 -0.72
C LEU A 57 -12.78 -7.00 -0.92
N ARG A 58 -13.70 -6.13 -1.33
CA ARG A 58 -15.11 -6.49 -1.59
C ARG A 58 -15.31 -7.19 -2.94
N LEU A 59 -14.46 -6.90 -3.92
CA LEU A 59 -14.58 -7.43 -5.27
C LEU A 59 -14.07 -8.87 -5.35
N CYS A 60 -14.83 -9.74 -6.02
CA CYS A 60 -14.37 -11.08 -6.33
C CYS A 60 -13.28 -11.07 -7.41
N ALA A 61 -12.58 -12.21 -7.59
CA ALA A 61 -11.49 -12.32 -8.56
C ALA A 61 -11.92 -11.95 -10.01
N LEU A 62 -13.15 -12.28 -10.40
CA LEU A 62 -13.67 -11.91 -11.72
C LEU A 62 -13.84 -10.39 -11.86
N GLU A 63 -14.34 -9.73 -10.83
CA GLU A 63 -14.58 -8.28 -10.84
C GLU A 63 -13.26 -7.49 -10.80
N GLN A 64 -12.27 -7.99 -10.06
CA GLN A 64 -10.91 -7.44 -10.10
C GLN A 64 -10.33 -7.55 -11.51
N ARG A 65 -10.48 -8.70 -12.17
CA ARG A 65 -10.01 -8.87 -13.55
C ARG A 65 -10.75 -7.96 -14.55
N ILE A 66 -12.06 -7.73 -14.35
CA ILE A 66 -12.83 -6.77 -15.14
C ILE A 66 -12.29 -5.34 -14.96
N LEU A 67 -11.95 -4.93 -13.74
CA LEU A 67 -11.33 -3.62 -13.49
C LEU A 67 -9.97 -3.50 -14.18
N ASP A 68 -9.13 -4.54 -14.11
CA ASP A 68 -7.81 -4.54 -14.76
C ASP A 68 -7.97 -4.37 -16.28
N LEU A 69 -8.84 -5.17 -16.91
CA LEU A 69 -9.09 -5.06 -18.36
C LEU A 69 -9.69 -3.71 -18.74
N ARG A 70 -10.49 -3.10 -17.86
CA ARG A 70 -11.04 -1.77 -18.10
C ARG A 70 -9.97 -0.68 -18.04
N ALA A 71 -8.98 -0.82 -17.15
CA ALA A 71 -7.82 0.06 -17.09
C ALA A 71 -6.91 -0.09 -18.33
N GLU A 72 -6.92 -1.27 -18.97
CA GLU A 72 -6.31 -1.53 -20.27
C GLU A 72 -7.20 -1.06 -21.46
N GLU A 73 -8.27 -0.30 -21.19
CA GLU A 73 -9.21 0.28 -22.16
C GLU A 73 -10.03 -0.74 -22.98
N PHE A 74 -10.15 -1.99 -22.53
CA PHE A 74 -10.99 -2.99 -23.21
C PHE A 74 -12.47 -2.58 -23.21
N SER A 75 -13.14 -2.82 -24.33
CA SER A 75 -14.60 -2.74 -24.43
C SER A 75 -15.28 -3.91 -23.73
N GLU A 76 -16.57 -3.78 -23.42
CA GLU A 76 -17.33 -4.90 -22.82
C GLU A 76 -17.33 -6.17 -23.69
N ALA A 77 -17.30 -6.00 -25.02
CA ALA A 77 -17.25 -7.12 -25.95
C ALA A 77 -15.89 -7.82 -25.91
N GLU A 78 -14.79 -7.07 -25.89
CA GLU A 78 -13.44 -7.64 -25.79
C GLU A 78 -13.22 -8.31 -24.43
N MET A 79 -13.68 -7.69 -23.34
CA MET A 79 -13.65 -8.30 -22.02
C MET A 79 -14.45 -9.61 -21.96
N ALA A 80 -15.61 -9.67 -22.63
CA ALA A 80 -16.41 -10.89 -22.69
C ALA A 80 -15.67 -12.03 -23.38
N VAL A 81 -14.98 -11.74 -24.49
CA VAL A 81 -14.14 -12.70 -25.21
C VAL A 81 -12.96 -13.16 -24.33
N GLU A 82 -12.22 -12.22 -23.75
CA GLU A 82 -11.04 -12.49 -22.92
C GLU A 82 -11.38 -13.34 -21.68
N LEU A 83 -12.52 -13.06 -21.04
CA LEU A 83 -12.95 -13.75 -19.82
C LEU A 83 -13.72 -15.06 -20.10
N GLY A 84 -14.03 -15.35 -21.36
CA GLY A 84 -14.90 -16.47 -21.74
C GLY A 84 -16.31 -16.36 -21.13
N LYS A 85 -16.85 -15.15 -21.05
CA LYS A 85 -18.17 -14.83 -20.47
C LYS A 85 -19.08 -14.19 -21.51
N SER A 86 -20.37 -14.12 -21.21
CA SER A 86 -21.29 -13.32 -22.02
C SER A 86 -21.08 -11.82 -21.74
N GLN A 87 -21.31 -10.97 -22.75
CA GLN A 87 -21.26 -9.52 -22.56
C GLN A 87 -22.26 -9.05 -21.49
N GLN A 88 -23.42 -9.69 -21.39
CA GLN A 88 -24.42 -9.39 -20.35
C GLN A 88 -23.87 -9.68 -18.94
N THR A 89 -23.12 -10.77 -18.78
CA THR A 89 -22.45 -11.11 -17.52
C THR A 89 -21.41 -10.05 -17.14
N VAL A 90 -20.58 -9.63 -18.09
CA VAL A 90 -19.59 -8.54 -17.87
C VAL A 90 -20.29 -7.25 -17.46
N SER A 91 -21.34 -6.84 -18.20
CA SER A 91 -22.11 -5.63 -17.88
C SER A 91 -22.76 -5.70 -16.49
N TRP A 92 -23.25 -6.88 -16.07
CA TRP A 92 -23.82 -7.07 -14.74
C TRP A 92 -22.77 -6.88 -13.64
N HIS A 93 -21.60 -7.51 -13.76
CA HIS A 93 -20.48 -7.34 -12.82
C HIS A 93 -19.97 -5.91 -12.82
N TRP A 94 -19.88 -5.25 -13.98
CA TRP A 94 -19.48 -3.84 -14.07
C TRP A 94 -20.40 -2.93 -13.25
N ARG A 95 -21.72 -3.14 -13.33
CA ARG A 95 -22.68 -2.39 -12.50
C ARG A 95 -22.54 -2.70 -11.01
N ALA A 96 -22.20 -3.94 -10.66
CA ALA A 96 -21.94 -4.32 -9.27
C ALA A 96 -20.70 -3.60 -8.71
N ILE A 97 -19.62 -3.54 -9.49
CA ILE A 97 -18.40 -2.78 -9.16
C ILE A 97 -18.73 -1.31 -8.94
N ILE A 98 -19.44 -0.68 -9.89
CA ILE A 98 -19.84 0.74 -9.77
C ILE A 98 -20.68 0.97 -8.51
N ARG A 99 -21.59 0.06 -8.18
CA ARG A 99 -22.41 0.17 -6.97
C ARG A 99 -21.55 0.10 -5.71
N ALA A 100 -20.67 -0.89 -5.60
CA ALA A 100 -19.78 -1.06 -4.47
C ALA A 100 -18.88 0.17 -4.27
N ALA A 101 -18.37 0.74 -5.36
CA ALA A 101 -17.57 1.95 -5.30
C ALA A 101 -18.36 3.20 -4.90
N ARG A 102 -19.62 3.33 -5.34
CA ARG A 102 -20.51 4.42 -4.92
C ARG A 102 -20.81 4.36 -3.42
N GLU A 103 -21.01 3.17 -2.88
CA GLU A 103 -21.22 2.95 -1.44
C GLU A 103 -20.00 3.39 -0.61
N LEU A 104 -18.79 3.33 -1.18
CA LEU A 104 -17.54 3.78 -0.57
C LEU A 104 -17.20 5.25 -0.88
N GLY A 105 -18.10 6.01 -1.51
CA GLY A 105 -17.82 7.42 -1.84
C GLY A 105 -16.86 7.63 -3.03
N LEU A 106 -16.40 6.56 -3.68
CA LEU A 106 -15.46 6.58 -4.82
C LEU A 106 -16.14 6.93 -6.15
N ALA A 107 -17.39 7.40 -6.13
CA ALA A 107 -18.21 7.66 -7.33
C ALA A 107 -17.60 8.67 -8.32
N ARG A 108 -16.61 9.46 -7.89
CA ARG A 108 -15.91 10.44 -8.73
C ARG A 108 -14.73 9.85 -9.52
N LEU A 109 -14.32 8.62 -9.21
CA LEU A 109 -13.11 7.98 -9.76
C LEU A 109 -13.40 6.91 -10.82
N ILE A 110 -14.67 6.61 -11.09
CA ILE A 110 -15.14 5.53 -11.99
C ILE A 110 -16.21 6.06 -12.93
#